data_AF-A0A9J6RHK5-F1
#
_entry.id   AF-A0A9J6RHK5-F1
#
_cell.length_a   1.000
_cell.length_b   1.000
_cell.length_c   1.000
_cell.angle_alpha   90.00
_cell.angle_beta   90.00
_cell.angle_gamma   90.00
#
_symmetry.space_group_name_H-M   'P 1'
#
loop_
_entity.id
_entity.type
_entity.pdbx_description
1 polymer ?
#
loop_
_entity_poly.entity_id
_entity_poly.type
_entity_poly.pdbx_seq_one_letter_code
_entity_poly.pdbx_strand_id
1 'polypeptide(L)'
;MESPETYNRVSQIESTFTHNSLKWLKTLSLLSLVVVAGLTYTQQLDLSLGLLLGTGALLIALLLWRIIISRSRRCRFCGGELHYINREMILNSHYLAMQGVKQGDYYYARSDWAKKHSPTGWAKISHRAQACHYCRISKEGYSAHQQAASEQELQALKLTAKSR
;
A
#
# COMPACT_ATOMS: atom_id res chain seq x y z
N MET A 1 -7.97 35.44 6.77
CA MET A 1 -8.13 33.99 6.55
C MET A 1 -7.03 33.56 5.60
N GLU A 2 -6.00 32.91 6.11
CA GLU A 2 -4.93 32.33 5.27
C GLU A 2 -5.51 31.14 4.50
N SER A 3 -5.20 31.04 3.20
CA SER A 3 -5.61 29.89 2.40
C SER A 3 -5.13 28.58 3.04
N PRO A 4 -6.02 27.61 3.33
CA PRO A 4 -5.64 26.36 4.00
C PRO A 4 -4.91 25.34 3.08
N GLU A 5 -4.53 25.70 1.85
CA GLU A 5 -4.59 24.69 0.77
C GLU A 5 -3.29 24.01 0.31
N THR A 6 -2.10 24.52 0.58
CA THR A 6 -0.90 23.91 -0.02
C THR A 6 0.02 23.26 0.99
N TYR A 7 -0.12 21.93 1.13
CA TYR A 7 0.97 21.10 1.63
C TYR A 7 2.21 21.34 0.79
N ASN A 8 3.33 21.68 1.44
CA ASN A 8 4.63 21.70 0.77
C ASN A 8 4.92 20.30 0.21
N ARG A 9 5.44 20.24 -1.02
CA ARG A 9 5.66 18.98 -1.71
C ARG A 9 7.10 18.52 -1.51
N VAL A 10 7.26 17.24 -1.21
CA VAL A 10 8.57 16.60 -1.09
C VAL A 10 8.57 15.26 -1.80
N SER A 11 9.71 14.89 -2.39
CA SER A 11 9.89 13.61 -3.06
C SER A 11 9.80 12.41 -2.09
N GLN A 12 10.37 12.56 -0.89
CA GLN A 12 10.41 11.51 0.14
C GLN A 12 9.94 12.04 1.51
N ILE A 13 8.76 11.59 1.93
CA ILE A 13 8.12 11.96 3.21
C ILE A 13 8.26 10.88 4.29
N GLU A 14 8.40 9.62 3.90
CA GLU A 14 8.42 8.47 4.81
C GLU A 14 9.83 8.20 5.37
N SER A 15 9.92 7.98 6.69
CA SER A 15 11.11 7.42 7.32
C SER A 15 11.22 5.93 7.02
N THR A 16 12.20 5.56 6.21
CA THR A 16 12.43 4.18 5.78
C THR A 16 13.31 3.38 6.74
N PHE A 17 13.99 4.03 7.69
CA PHE A 17 15.00 3.39 8.55
C PHE A 17 14.47 2.13 9.24
N THR A 18 13.45 2.28 10.10
CA THR A 18 12.87 1.15 10.83
C THR A 18 12.30 0.07 9.90
N HIS A 19 11.72 0.45 8.76
CA HIS A 19 11.17 -0.51 7.81
C HIS A 19 12.28 -1.32 7.12
N ASN A 20 13.39 -0.67 6.77
CA ASN A 20 14.55 -1.32 6.18
C ASN A 20 15.27 -2.19 7.22
N SER A 21 15.38 -1.76 8.47
CA SER A 21 15.93 -2.58 9.56
C SER A 21 15.09 -3.85 9.78
N LEU A 22 13.77 -3.74 9.82
CA LEU A 22 12.87 -4.90 9.94
C LEU A 22 12.99 -5.84 8.73
N LYS A 23 13.08 -5.28 7.51
CA LYS A 23 13.31 -6.09 6.31
C LYS A 23 14.64 -6.83 6.38
N TRP A 24 15.70 -6.18 6.84
CA TRP A 24 17.02 -6.78 6.97
C TRP A 24 17.02 -7.91 8.01
N LEU A 25 16.42 -7.69 9.18
CA LEU A 25 16.25 -8.74 10.21
C LEU A 25 15.44 -9.93 9.67
N LYS A 26 14.37 -9.67 8.91
CA LYS A 26 13.60 -10.74 8.27
C LYS A 26 14.47 -11.54 7.29
N THR A 27 15.26 -10.87 6.46
CA THR A 27 16.17 -11.52 5.52
C THR A 27 17.21 -12.36 6.24
N LEU A 28 17.81 -11.85 7.33
CA LEU A 28 18.73 -12.64 8.15
C LEU A 28 18.08 -13.89 8.74
N SER A 29 16.85 -13.77 9.22
CA SER A 29 16.07 -14.91 9.75
C SER A 29 15.79 -15.97 8.68
N LEU A 30 15.60 -15.57 7.42
CA LEU A 30 15.42 -16.50 6.31
C LEU A 30 16.75 -17.13 5.87
N LEU A 31 17.85 -16.38 5.93
CA LEU A 31 19.19 -16.91 5.64
C LEU A 31 19.61 -17.93 6.70
N SER A 32 19.36 -17.66 7.99
CA SER A 32 19.66 -18.62 9.06
C SER A 32 18.89 -19.92 8.88
N LEU A 33 17.63 -19.87 8.42
CA LEU A 33 16.85 -21.05 8.08
C LEU A 33 17.54 -21.91 7.00
N VAL A 34 18.05 -21.29 5.94
CA VAL A 34 18.77 -22.01 4.87
C VAL A 34 20.06 -22.64 5.39
N VAL A 35 20.82 -21.90 6.21
CA VAL A 35 22.05 -22.41 6.82
C VAL A 35 21.76 -23.59 7.74
N VAL A 36 20.78 -23.47 8.64
CA VAL A 36 20.37 -24.55 9.54
C VAL A 36 19.93 -25.77 8.75
N ALA A 37 19.11 -25.60 7.71
CA ALA A 37 18.69 -26.70 6.84
C ALA A 37 19.88 -27.40 6.17
N GLY A 38 20.88 -26.64 5.69
CA GLY A 38 22.12 -27.20 5.13
C GLY A 38 22.96 -27.97 6.15
N LEU A 39 23.10 -27.44 7.36
CA LEU A 39 23.83 -28.10 8.46
C LEU A 39 23.14 -29.40 8.92
N THR A 40 21.81 -29.39 9.03
CA THR A 40 21.04 -30.59 9.35
C THR A 40 21.11 -31.62 8.23
N TYR A 41 21.04 -31.20 6.96
CA TYR A 41 21.17 -32.09 5.80
C TYR A 41 22.54 -32.78 5.75
N THR A 42 23.61 -32.04 6.06
CA THR A 42 24.99 -32.57 6.12
C THR A 42 25.32 -33.29 7.43
N GLN A 43 24.32 -33.50 8.30
CA GLN A 43 24.45 -34.17 9.61
C GLN A 43 25.45 -33.50 10.57
N GLN A 44 25.81 -32.24 10.31
CA GLN A 44 26.64 -31.43 11.22
C GLN A 44 25.85 -30.90 12.42
N LEU A 45 24.53 -30.96 12.34
CA LEU A 45 23.62 -30.50 13.38
C LEU A 45 22.53 -31.55 13.59
N ASP A 46 22.27 -31.89 14.85
CA ASP A 46 21.24 -32.86 15.23
C ASP A 46 19.87 -32.46 14.65
N LEU A 47 19.09 -33.45 14.23
CA LEU A 47 17.80 -33.23 13.57
C LEU A 47 16.82 -32.48 14.47
N SER A 48 16.76 -32.82 15.76
CA SER A 48 15.85 -32.16 16.72
C SER A 48 16.22 -30.70 16.93
N LEU A 49 17.52 -30.42 17.05
CA LEU A 49 18.04 -29.07 17.18
C LEU A 49 17.83 -28.26 15.89
N GLY A 50 18.01 -28.89 14.72
CA GLY A 50 17.82 -28.27 13.42
C GLY A 50 16.37 -27.88 13.16
N LEU A 51 15.43 -28.77 13.51
CA LEU A 51 14.00 -28.48 13.46
C LEU A 51 13.63 -27.33 14.40
N LEU A 52 14.15 -27.31 15.63
CA LEU A 52 13.87 -26.24 16.58
C LEU A 52 14.39 -24.89 16.09
N LEU A 53 15.64 -24.81 15.64
CA LEU A 53 16.22 -23.57 15.13
C LEU A 53 15.56 -23.11 13.82
N GLY A 54 15.25 -24.04 12.91
CA GLY A 54 14.58 -23.73 11.65
C GLY A 54 13.15 -23.23 11.86
N THR A 55 12.35 -23.91 12.68
CA THR A 55 10.99 -23.47 13.01
C THR A 55 10.99 -22.14 13.75
N GLY A 56 11.93 -21.92 14.69
CA GLY A 56 12.12 -20.64 15.37
C GLY A 56 12.44 -19.49 14.40
N ALA A 57 13.38 -19.71 13.47
CA ALA A 57 13.75 -18.73 12.45
C ALA A 57 12.57 -18.41 11.50
N LEU A 58 11.77 -19.41 11.14
CA LEU A 58 10.57 -19.21 10.33
C LEU A 58 9.51 -18.39 11.07
N LEU A 59 9.25 -18.71 12.35
CA LEU A 59 8.29 -17.97 13.18
C LEU A 59 8.70 -16.50 13.34
N ILE A 60 9.98 -16.24 13.61
CA ILE A 60 10.51 -14.86 13.69
C ILE A 60 10.30 -14.14 12.35
N ALA A 61 10.61 -14.78 11.22
CA ALA A 61 10.40 -14.16 9.91
C ALA A 61 8.93 -13.82 9.63
N LEU A 62 7.99 -14.70 10.03
CA LEU A 62 6.55 -14.46 9.91
C LEU A 62 6.05 -13.34 10.82
N LEU A 63 6.55 -13.26 12.07
CA LEU A 63 6.25 -12.18 13.00
C LEU A 63 6.74 -10.83 12.46
N LEU A 64 7.99 -10.77 12.00
CA LEU A 64 8.56 -9.58 11.37
C LEU A 64 7.76 -9.16 10.14
N TRP A 65 7.35 -10.12 9.31
CA TRP A 65 6.49 -9.85 8.15
C TRP A 65 5.16 -9.21 8.54
N ARG A 66 4.48 -9.75 9.57
CA ARG A 66 3.24 -9.16 10.09
C ARG A 66 3.44 -7.74 10.59
N ILE A 67 4.49 -7.49 11.35
CA ILE A 67 4.82 -6.15 11.87
C ILE A 67 5.11 -5.17 10.71
N ILE A 68 5.84 -5.61 9.69
CA ILE A 68 6.15 -4.78 8.51
C ILE A 68 4.87 -4.35 7.78
N ILE A 69 3.88 -5.25 7.65
CA ILE A 69 2.61 -4.96 6.95
C ILE A 69 1.69 -4.07 7.78
N SER A 70 1.56 -4.34 9.09
CA SER A 70 0.60 -3.64 9.95
C SER A 70 1.07 -2.26 10.42
N ARG A 71 2.37 -1.97 10.30
CA ARG A 71 2.95 -0.73 10.81
C ARG A 71 2.46 0.50 10.03
N SER A 72 2.03 1.52 10.78
CA SER A 72 1.77 2.84 10.23
C SER A 72 3.06 3.49 9.70
N ARG A 73 2.95 4.14 8.54
CA ARG A 73 4.06 4.88 7.94
C ARG A 73 4.26 6.18 8.72
N ARG A 74 5.51 6.54 9.00
CA ARG A 74 5.86 7.73 9.79
C ARG A 74 6.59 8.77 8.98
N CYS A 75 6.33 10.03 9.29
CA CYS A 75 6.97 11.20 8.71
C CYS A 75 8.45 11.24 9.09
N ARG A 76 9.34 11.50 8.13
CA ARG A 76 10.78 11.65 8.37
C ARG A 76 11.16 12.90 9.15
N PHE A 77 10.30 13.93 9.16
CA PHE A 77 10.62 15.24 9.73
C PHE A 77 10.17 15.36 11.20
N CYS A 78 8.95 14.89 11.53
CA CYS A 78 8.42 14.97 12.89
C CYS A 78 8.17 13.61 13.56
N GLY A 79 8.34 12.49 12.85
CA GLY A 79 8.01 11.16 13.36
C GLY A 79 6.51 10.86 13.49
N GLY A 80 5.62 11.82 13.20
CA GLY A 80 4.17 11.65 13.22
C GLY A 80 3.65 10.68 12.16
N GLU A 81 2.40 10.25 12.30
CA GLU A 81 1.76 9.34 11.35
C GLU A 81 1.51 10.02 9.99
N LEU A 82 1.64 9.23 8.93
CA LEU A 82 1.32 9.64 7.57
C LEU A 82 -0.08 9.17 7.20
N HIS A 83 -0.88 10.09 6.70
CA HIS A 83 -2.24 9.83 6.22
C HIS A 83 -2.28 9.96 4.70
N TYR A 84 -3.32 9.39 4.10
CA TYR A 84 -3.59 9.60 2.68
C TYR A 84 -4.51 10.80 2.50
N ILE A 85 -4.10 11.72 1.64
CA ILE A 85 -4.94 12.80 1.14
C ILE A 85 -5.27 12.53 -0.32
N ASN A 86 -6.47 12.93 -0.75
CA ASN A 86 -6.81 12.94 -2.16
C ASN A 86 -6.11 14.12 -2.85
N ARG A 87 -5.64 13.88 -4.06
CA ARG A 87 -5.14 14.88 -4.99
C ARG A 87 -6.17 15.08 -6.08
N GLU A 88 -6.12 16.25 -6.69
CA GLU A 88 -6.90 16.54 -7.88
C GLU A 88 -6.66 15.47 -8.95
N MET A 89 -7.75 14.95 -9.50
CA MET A 89 -7.71 13.94 -10.55
C MET A 89 -7.34 14.59 -11.89
N ILE A 90 -6.08 14.41 -12.30
CA ILE A 90 -5.60 14.84 -13.62
C ILE A 90 -5.73 13.68 -14.60
N LEU A 91 -6.50 13.89 -15.67
CA LEU A 91 -6.67 12.89 -16.73
C LEU A 91 -5.38 12.79 -17.55
N ASN A 92 -4.80 11.60 -17.56
CA ASN A 92 -3.67 11.25 -18.41
C ASN A 92 -4.15 10.36 -19.56
N SER A 93 -3.25 10.01 -20.48
CA SER A 93 -3.57 9.14 -21.63
C SER A 93 -4.21 7.81 -21.21
N HIS A 94 -3.80 7.24 -20.08
CA HIS A 94 -4.39 6.02 -19.55
C HIS A 94 -5.87 6.19 -19.17
N TYR A 95 -6.24 7.27 -18.47
CA TYR A 95 -7.65 7.54 -18.16
C TYR A 95 -8.46 7.93 -19.39
N LEU A 96 -7.85 8.65 -20.35
CA LEU A 96 -8.52 9.04 -21.60
C LEU A 96 -8.79 7.84 -22.52
N ALA A 97 -7.98 6.78 -22.43
CA ALA A 97 -8.20 5.53 -23.14
C ALA A 97 -9.30 4.66 -22.49
N MET A 98 -9.72 4.97 -21.26
CA MET A 98 -10.76 4.22 -20.56
C MET A 98 -12.15 4.80 -20.84
N GLN A 99 -13.15 3.92 -20.91
CA GLN A 99 -14.55 4.34 -20.88
C GLN A 99 -14.95 4.64 -19.43
N GLY A 100 -14.88 5.90 -19.05
CA GLY A 100 -15.20 6.37 -17.71
C GLY A 100 -15.58 7.84 -17.67
N VAL A 101 -15.96 8.31 -16.48
CA VAL A 101 -16.44 9.66 -16.23
C VAL A 101 -15.66 10.28 -15.07
N LYS A 102 -15.13 11.49 -15.26
CA LYS A 102 -14.53 12.28 -14.18
C LYS A 102 -15.64 13.03 -13.44
N GLN A 103 -15.63 12.97 -12.11
CA GLN A 103 -16.49 13.78 -11.24
C GLN A 103 -15.66 14.29 -10.05
N GLY A 104 -15.39 15.59 -10.01
CA GLY A 104 -14.51 16.20 -9.01
C GLY A 104 -13.11 15.55 -9.00
N ASP A 105 -12.68 15.13 -7.82
CA ASP A 105 -11.38 14.46 -7.58
C ASP A 105 -11.39 12.94 -7.85
N TYR A 106 -12.47 12.44 -8.44
CA TYR A 106 -12.65 11.02 -8.70
C TYR A 106 -12.87 10.74 -10.19
N TYR A 107 -12.46 9.54 -10.59
CA TYR A 107 -12.70 9.01 -11.92
C TYR A 107 -13.41 7.66 -11.79
N TYR A 108 -14.56 7.53 -12.44
CA TYR A 108 -15.40 6.34 -12.39
C TYR A 108 -15.24 5.58 -13.69
N ALA A 109 -14.75 4.34 -13.60
CA ALA A 109 -14.52 3.51 -14.79
C ALA A 109 -14.75 2.04 -14.51
N ARG A 110 -15.07 1.30 -15.57
CA ARG A 110 -15.03 -0.16 -15.54
C ARG A 110 -13.58 -0.61 -15.66
N SER A 111 -13.17 -1.54 -14.82
CA SER A 111 -11.81 -2.10 -14.83
C SER A 111 -11.82 -3.57 -14.41
N ASP A 112 -10.76 -4.31 -14.71
CA ASP A 112 -10.68 -5.72 -14.31
C ASP A 112 -10.60 -5.90 -12.78
N TRP A 113 -10.05 -4.92 -12.08
CA TRP A 113 -10.13 -4.87 -10.62
C TRP A 113 -11.59 -4.73 -10.16
N ALA A 114 -12.35 -3.82 -10.79
CA ALA A 114 -13.76 -3.59 -10.45
C ALA A 114 -14.62 -4.83 -10.70
N LYS A 115 -14.42 -5.54 -11.81
CA LYS A 115 -15.13 -6.79 -12.10
C LYS A 115 -14.96 -7.86 -11.00
N LYS A 116 -13.82 -7.86 -10.30
CA LYS A 116 -13.50 -8.82 -9.24
C LYS A 116 -13.95 -8.37 -7.84
N HIS A 117 -14.03 -7.05 -7.60
CA HIS A 117 -14.22 -6.50 -6.25
C HIS A 117 -15.48 -5.62 -6.10
N SER A 118 -16.21 -5.36 -7.18
CA SER A 118 -17.39 -4.50 -7.21
C SER A 118 -18.55 -5.20 -7.91
N PRO A 119 -19.72 -5.34 -7.26
CA PRO A 119 -20.89 -5.99 -7.86
C PRO A 119 -21.40 -5.25 -9.10
N THR A 120 -21.15 -3.94 -9.19
CA THR A 120 -21.55 -3.10 -10.33
C THR A 120 -20.58 -3.19 -11.50
N GLY A 121 -19.40 -3.78 -11.30
CA GLY A 121 -18.29 -3.77 -12.26
C GLY A 121 -17.63 -2.40 -12.45
N TRP A 122 -18.01 -1.40 -11.64
CA TRP A 122 -17.43 -0.05 -11.67
C TRP A 122 -16.52 0.20 -10.47
N ALA A 123 -15.40 0.88 -10.73
CA ALA A 123 -14.50 1.38 -9.71
C ALA A 123 -14.54 2.90 -9.64
N LYS A 124 -14.53 3.42 -8.42
CA LYS A 124 -14.20 4.78 -8.07
C LYS A 124 -12.70 4.88 -7.87
N ILE A 125 -12.03 5.63 -8.74
CA ILE A 125 -10.59 5.81 -8.74
C ILE A 125 -10.27 7.19 -8.19
N SER A 126 -9.34 7.25 -7.24
CA SER A 126 -8.81 8.49 -6.66
C SER A 126 -7.30 8.53 -6.81
N HIS A 127 -6.72 9.73 -6.89
CA HIS A 127 -5.27 9.92 -6.75
C HIS A 127 -4.97 10.20 -5.29
N ARG A 128 -4.22 9.32 -4.63
CA ARG A 128 -3.85 9.48 -3.22
C ARG A 128 -2.37 9.78 -3.09
N ALA A 129 -2.05 10.78 -2.27
CA ALA A 129 -0.69 11.08 -1.84
C ALA A 129 -0.59 10.88 -0.32
N GLN A 130 0.57 10.46 0.14
CA GLN A 130 0.85 10.46 1.59
C GLN A 130 1.13 11.90 2.03
N ALA A 131 0.60 12.28 3.18
CA ALA A 131 0.80 13.59 3.79
C ALA A 131 0.98 13.49 5.30
N CYS A 132 1.72 14.45 5.84
CA CYS A 132 1.84 14.69 7.26
C CYS A 132 1.09 15.98 7.58
N HIS A 133 0.01 15.88 8.34
CA HIS A 133 -0.80 17.04 8.74
C HIS A 133 -0.03 17.98 9.68
N TYR A 134 0.78 17.42 10.58
CA TYR A 134 1.58 18.20 11.53
C TYR A 134 2.63 19.07 10.81
N CYS A 135 3.40 18.49 9.89
CA CYS A 135 4.41 19.22 9.13
C CYS A 135 3.85 19.99 7.92
N ARG A 136 2.56 19.84 7.60
CA ARG A 136 1.93 20.38 6.39
C ARG A 136 2.73 20.09 5.11
N ILE A 137 3.22 18.85 4.99
CA ILE A 137 3.94 18.36 3.80
C ILE A 137 3.22 17.16 3.19
N SER A 138 3.41 16.99 1.88
CA SER A 138 2.80 15.92 1.09
C SER A 138 3.80 15.36 0.10
N LYS A 139 3.63 14.09 -0.27
CA LYS A 139 4.42 13.49 -1.33
C LYS A 139 4.09 14.15 -2.68
N GLU A 140 5.11 14.42 -3.48
CA GLU A 140 4.97 14.99 -4.83
C GLU A 140 4.14 14.07 -5.74
N GLY A 141 4.44 12.78 -5.74
CA GLY A 141 3.71 11.78 -6.50
C GLY A 141 2.41 11.34 -5.83
N TYR A 142 1.54 10.73 -6.63
CA TYR A 142 0.32 10.08 -6.19
C TYR A 142 0.30 8.61 -6.64
N SER A 143 -0.53 7.81 -5.98
CA SER A 143 -0.90 6.48 -6.44
C SER A 143 -2.39 6.43 -6.72
N ALA A 144 -2.78 5.70 -7.76
CA ALA A 144 -4.19 5.42 -8.03
C ALA A 144 -4.73 4.46 -6.95
N HIS A 145 -5.79 4.85 -6.29
CA HIS A 145 -6.51 4.01 -5.33
C HIS A 145 -7.91 3.72 -5.87
N GLN A 146 -8.26 2.44 -5.94
CA GLN A 146 -9.51 1.96 -6.48
C GLN A 146 -10.42 1.49 -5.34
N GLN A 147 -11.67 1.89 -5.41
CA GLN A 147 -12.74 1.49 -4.49
C GLN A 147 -13.95 1.04 -5.32
N ALA A 148 -14.77 0.15 -4.80
CA ALA A 148 -16.03 -0.20 -5.47
C ALA A 148 -16.92 1.05 -5.51
N ALA A 149 -17.42 1.41 -6.70
CA ALA A 149 -18.38 2.50 -6.84
C ALA A 149 -19.74 2.04 -6.32
N SER A 150 -20.37 2.85 -5.47
CA SER A 150 -21.70 2.52 -4.95
C SER A 150 -22.78 2.72 -6.03
N GLU A 151 -23.89 2.00 -5.91
CA GLU A 151 -25.01 2.16 -6.85
C GLU A 151 -25.57 3.58 -6.85
N GLN A 152 -25.61 4.23 -5.68
CA GLN A 152 -26.06 5.61 -5.53
C GLN A 152 -25.16 6.59 -6.31
N GLU A 153 -23.83 6.41 -6.22
CA GLU A 153 -22.87 7.23 -6.99
C GLU A 153 -23.06 7.03 -8.50
N LEU A 154 -23.26 5.79 -8.93
CA LEU A 154 -23.48 5.47 -10.35
C LEU A 154 -24.80 6.02 -10.87
N GLN A 155 -25.88 5.95 -10.07
CA GLN A 155 -27.17 6.52 -10.41
C GLN A 155 -27.10 8.04 -10.55
N ALA A 156 -26.42 8.73 -9.64
CA ALA A 156 -26.18 10.17 -9.73
C ALA A 156 -25.42 10.57 -11.01
N LEU A 157 -24.53 9.69 -11.47
CA LEU A 157 -23.78 9.83 -12.72
C LEU A 157 -24.53 9.34 -13.97
N LYS A 158 -25.77 8.85 -13.82
CA LYS A 158 -26.56 8.20 -14.90
C LYS A 158 -25.81 7.04 -15.57
N LEU A 159 -24.91 6.38 -14.82
CA LEU A 159 -24.17 5.21 -15.28
C LEU A 159 -24.95 3.95 -14.94
N THR A 160 -25.14 3.07 -15.93
CA THR A 160 -25.81 1.79 -15.70
C THR A 160 -24.83 0.75 -15.17
N ALA A 161 -25.17 0.19 -14.01
CA ALA A 161 -24.62 -1.07 -13.52
C ALA A 161 -25.25 -2.22 -14.32
N LYS A 162 -24.99 -2.29 -15.64
CA LYS A 162 -25.38 -3.47 -16.41
C LYS A 162 -24.45 -4.61 -16.01
N SER A 163 -24.91 -5.47 -15.10
CA SER A 163 -24.36 -6.82 -14.91
C SER A 163 -24.57 -7.60 -16.20
N ARG A 164 -23.54 -8.29 -16.66
CA ARG A 164 -23.68 -9.41 -17.59
C ARG A 164 -23.59 -10.69 -16.79
#